data_AF-A0A2N8MSI6-F1
#
_entry.id   AF-A0A2N8MSI6-F1
#
_cell.length_a   1.000
_cell.length_b   1.000
_cell.length_c   1.000
_cell.angle_alpha   90.00
_cell.angle_beta   90.00
_cell.angle_gamma   90.00
#
_symmetry.space_group_name_H-M   'P 1'
#
loop_
_entity.id
_entity.type
_entity.pdbx_description
1 polymer ?
#
loop_
_entity_poly.entity_id
_entity_poly.type
_entity_poly.pdbx_seq_one_letter_code
_entity_poly.pdbx_strand_id
1 'polypeptide(L)'
;MTKLTPEQIARHAYDAGFRGDGLTTAVAVALAESGGNTRAHNATPPDNSYGLWQINMLGAMGPERRRQFGLDSNAELFDATTNAKAANKISGDGKSWTPWSTYTNGAYKRHLPAARKAAEAVRKHSSGHSTGTGMGRIRVDKQTLDGFVRRTRRVGDALTSASGNQVKDVRSIADDSFGKIGKESGFADALGDFGAALQSQVKAVGTSADRLADAAAKAGKAYHDRDSSAAARLDRLA
;
A
#
# COMPACT_ATOMS: atom_id res chain seq x y z
N MET A 1 6.37 -18.00 16.72
CA MET A 1 5.14 -17.30 16.30
C MET A 1 5.36 -15.80 16.46
N THR A 2 5.06 -14.98 15.45
CA THR A 2 5.29 -13.53 15.53
C THR A 2 4.00 -12.85 15.99
N LYS A 3 3.99 -12.35 17.22
CA LYS A 3 2.87 -11.59 17.78
C LYS A 3 3.26 -10.11 17.80
N LEU A 4 2.47 -9.28 17.13
CA LEU A 4 2.69 -7.84 17.09
C LEU A 4 2.01 -7.14 18.26
N THR A 5 2.66 -6.07 18.73
CA THR A 5 2.08 -5.12 19.69
C THR A 5 0.98 -4.28 19.01
N PRO A 6 0.04 -3.70 19.79
CA PRO A 6 -0.95 -2.77 19.25
C PRO A 6 -0.33 -1.64 18.41
N GLU A 7 0.81 -1.08 18.84
CA GLU A 7 1.55 -0.03 18.15
C GLU A 7 2.10 -0.49 16.80
N GLN A 8 2.66 -1.70 16.72
CA GLN A 8 3.12 -2.30 15.46
C GLN A 8 1.94 -2.56 14.50
N ILE A 9 0.82 -3.08 15.01
CA ILE A 9 -0.42 -3.26 14.23
C ILE A 9 -0.92 -1.91 13.71
N ALA A 10 -0.93 -0.88 14.56
CA ALA A 10 -1.32 0.48 14.18
C ALA A 10 -0.42 1.04 13.09
N ARG A 11 0.90 0.72 13.10
CA ARG A 11 1.82 1.14 12.04
C ARG A 11 1.47 0.49 10.71
N HIS A 12 1.28 -0.83 10.67
CA HIS A 12 0.87 -1.53 9.44
C HIS A 12 -0.49 -1.02 8.92
N ALA A 13 -1.46 -0.79 9.80
CA ALA A 13 -2.76 -0.23 9.44
C ALA A 13 -2.63 1.21 8.88
N TYR A 14 -1.83 2.05 9.52
CA TYR A 14 -1.58 3.40 9.03
C TYR A 14 -0.89 3.40 7.66
N ASP A 15 0.14 2.57 7.49
CA ASP A 15 0.85 2.46 6.22
C ASP A 15 -0.03 1.87 5.10
N ALA A 16 -1.05 1.08 5.44
CA ALA A 16 -2.07 0.57 4.53
C ALA A 16 -3.16 1.58 4.15
N GLY A 17 -3.23 2.74 4.83
CA GLY A 17 -4.16 3.82 4.49
C GLY A 17 -5.23 4.14 5.54
N PHE A 18 -5.34 3.37 6.63
CA PHE A 18 -6.32 3.67 7.68
C PHE A 18 -6.00 4.98 8.41
N ARG A 19 -7.03 5.80 8.67
CA ARG A 19 -6.90 7.10 9.35
C ARG A 19 -8.03 7.30 10.36
N GLY A 20 -7.87 8.28 11.25
CA GLY A 20 -8.90 8.69 12.21
C GLY A 20 -9.43 7.51 13.03
N ASP A 21 -10.76 7.44 13.19
CA ASP A 21 -11.42 6.35 13.90
C ASP A 21 -11.30 5.01 13.18
N GLY A 22 -11.19 5.01 11.85
CA GLY A 22 -10.92 3.80 11.07
C GLY A 22 -9.60 3.13 11.45
N LEU A 23 -8.56 3.91 11.79
CA LEU A 23 -7.30 3.37 12.30
C LEU A 23 -7.46 2.72 13.67
N THR A 24 -8.16 3.38 14.59
CA THR A 24 -8.47 2.83 15.91
C THR A 24 -9.25 1.53 15.79
N THR A 25 -10.30 1.50 14.97
CA THR A 25 -11.11 0.31 14.74
C THR A 25 -10.30 -0.81 14.10
N ALA A 26 -9.43 -0.50 13.12
CA ALA A 26 -8.56 -1.50 12.50
C ALA A 26 -7.67 -2.23 13.51
N VAL A 27 -7.06 -1.49 14.45
CA VAL A 27 -6.22 -2.08 15.49
C VAL A 27 -7.05 -2.93 16.44
N ALA A 28 -8.21 -2.43 16.87
CA ALA A 28 -9.09 -3.16 17.78
C ALA A 28 -9.62 -4.47 17.15
N VAL A 29 -10.00 -4.43 15.87
CA VAL A 29 -10.44 -5.61 15.12
C VAL A 29 -9.30 -6.62 14.97
N ALA A 30 -8.10 -6.19 14.55
CA ALA A 30 -6.96 -7.12 14.44
C ALA A 30 -6.64 -7.84 15.76
N LEU A 31 -6.70 -7.13 16.88
CA LEU A 31 -6.48 -7.70 18.21
C LEU A 31 -7.59 -8.68 18.60
N ALA A 32 -8.84 -8.40 18.25
CA ALA A 32 -9.96 -9.30 18.50
C ALA A 32 -9.91 -10.57 17.63
N GLU A 33 -9.53 -10.42 16.36
CA GLU A 33 -9.49 -11.50 15.36
C GLU A 33 -8.33 -12.48 15.60
N SER A 34 -7.14 -11.96 15.89
CA SER A 34 -5.91 -12.77 15.91
C SER A 34 -5.11 -12.68 17.21
N GLY A 35 -5.50 -11.81 18.14
CA GLY A 35 -4.67 -11.45 19.28
C GLY A 35 -3.34 -10.78 18.87
N GLY A 36 -3.19 -10.33 17.62
CA GLY A 36 -1.94 -9.81 17.06
C GLY A 36 -1.02 -10.88 16.47
N ASN A 37 -1.44 -12.13 16.34
CA ASN A 37 -0.66 -13.20 15.71
C ASN A 37 -0.68 -13.07 14.17
N THR A 38 0.46 -12.74 13.56
CA THR A 38 0.53 -12.58 12.09
C THR A 38 0.31 -13.89 11.32
N ARG A 39 0.49 -15.04 11.99
CA ARG A 39 0.29 -16.36 11.40
C ARG A 39 -1.03 -17.01 11.83
N ALA A 40 -1.99 -16.25 12.36
CA ALA A 40 -3.31 -16.77 12.70
C ALA A 40 -3.98 -17.33 11.43
N HIS A 41 -4.51 -18.54 11.52
CA HIS A 41 -5.25 -19.19 10.44
C HIS A 41 -6.44 -19.94 11.04
N ASN A 42 -7.65 -19.60 10.59
CA ASN A 42 -8.85 -20.35 10.88
C ASN A 42 -9.29 -21.09 9.62
N ALA A 43 -9.18 -22.42 9.62
CA ALA A 43 -9.54 -23.29 8.50
C ALA A 43 -10.93 -23.94 8.66
N THR A 44 -11.69 -23.57 9.70
CA THR A 44 -12.97 -24.18 10.01
C THR A 44 -14.11 -23.43 9.29
N PRO A 45 -14.85 -24.08 8.37
CA PRO A 45 -15.98 -23.46 7.70
C PRO A 45 -16.99 -22.85 8.69
N PRO A 46 -17.56 -21.66 8.40
CA PRO A 46 -17.52 -20.91 7.14
C PRO A 46 -16.28 -20.02 6.93
N ASP A 47 -15.19 -20.25 7.67
CA ASP A 47 -13.94 -19.51 7.55
C ASP A 47 -12.81 -20.31 6.86
N ASN A 48 -12.06 -19.59 6.04
CA ASN A 48 -10.69 -19.94 5.67
C ASN A 48 -9.87 -18.64 5.76
N SER A 49 -9.62 -18.18 6.98
CA SER A 49 -9.27 -16.79 7.29
C SER A 49 -7.82 -16.65 7.75
N TYR A 50 -7.09 -15.67 7.19
CA TYR A 50 -5.63 -15.57 7.32
C TYR A 50 -5.18 -14.25 7.96
N GLY A 51 -4.16 -14.34 8.80
CA GLY A 51 -3.38 -13.22 9.32
C GLY A 51 -4.09 -12.37 10.37
N LEU A 52 -3.55 -11.16 10.57
CA LEU A 52 -3.94 -10.24 11.64
C LEU A 52 -5.42 -9.85 11.62
N TRP A 53 -5.96 -9.57 10.43
CA TRP A 53 -7.35 -9.18 10.19
C TRP A 53 -8.23 -10.32 9.70
N GLN A 54 -7.76 -11.58 9.80
CA GLN A 54 -8.53 -12.79 9.44
C GLN A 54 -9.26 -12.65 8.10
N ILE A 55 -8.49 -12.41 7.03
CA ILE A 55 -9.03 -12.25 5.68
C ILE A 55 -9.52 -13.61 5.17
N ASN A 56 -10.84 -13.78 5.09
CA ASN A 56 -11.47 -15.01 4.60
C ASN A 56 -11.16 -15.27 3.10
N MET A 57 -10.79 -16.50 2.78
CA MET A 57 -10.45 -16.97 1.44
C MET A 57 -11.23 -18.25 1.08
N LEU A 58 -12.36 -18.51 1.74
CA LEU A 58 -13.17 -19.71 1.54
C LEU A 58 -13.81 -19.73 0.14
N GLY A 59 -13.77 -20.90 -0.52
CA GLY A 59 -14.45 -21.12 -1.79
C GLY A 59 -14.05 -20.14 -2.90
N ALA A 60 -15.04 -19.62 -3.63
CA ALA A 60 -14.83 -18.68 -4.75
C ALA A 60 -14.20 -17.35 -4.33
N MET A 61 -14.34 -16.96 -3.06
CA MET A 61 -13.77 -15.72 -2.52
C MET A 61 -12.24 -15.72 -2.57
N GLY A 62 -11.61 -16.88 -2.41
CA GLY A 62 -10.16 -17.01 -2.43
C GLY A 62 -9.54 -16.57 -3.77
N PRO A 63 -9.88 -17.23 -4.90
CA PRO A 63 -9.43 -16.79 -6.22
C PRO A 63 -9.76 -15.34 -6.56
N GLU A 64 -10.94 -14.84 -6.19
CA GLU A 64 -11.34 -13.45 -6.43
C GLU A 64 -10.47 -12.45 -5.66
N ARG A 65 -10.27 -12.66 -4.37
CA ARG A 65 -9.42 -11.80 -3.53
C ARG A 65 -7.96 -11.85 -3.95
N ARG A 66 -7.45 -13.01 -4.38
CA ARG A 66 -6.09 -13.09 -4.93
C ARG A 66 -5.92 -12.18 -6.15
N ARG A 67 -6.87 -12.21 -7.10
CA ARG A 67 -6.86 -11.28 -8.25
C ARG A 67 -7.01 -9.82 -7.80
N GLN A 68 -7.92 -9.56 -6.86
CA GLN A 68 -8.20 -8.21 -6.37
C GLN A 68 -7.00 -7.56 -5.66
N PHE A 69 -6.23 -8.34 -4.92
CA PHE A 69 -5.11 -7.87 -4.11
C PHE A 69 -3.74 -8.14 -4.74
N GLY A 70 -3.68 -8.80 -5.90
CA GLY A 70 -2.44 -9.16 -6.59
C GLY A 70 -1.61 -10.17 -5.81
N LEU A 71 -2.25 -11.22 -5.29
CA LEU A 71 -1.60 -12.29 -4.52
C LEU A 71 -1.38 -13.52 -5.40
N ASP A 72 -0.19 -14.09 -5.34
CA ASP A 72 0.14 -15.38 -5.95
C ASP A 72 -0.41 -16.53 -5.08
N SER A 73 -0.45 -16.36 -3.76
CA SER A 73 -0.96 -17.38 -2.84
C SER A 73 -1.64 -16.80 -1.58
N ASN A 74 -2.48 -17.61 -0.93
CA ASN A 74 -3.09 -17.22 0.36
C ASN A 74 -2.04 -17.01 1.47
N ALA A 75 -0.87 -17.65 1.38
CA ALA A 75 0.17 -17.58 2.39
C ALA A 75 0.76 -16.16 2.53
N GLU A 76 0.65 -15.33 1.49
CA GLU A 76 1.06 -13.92 1.54
C GLU A 76 0.22 -13.10 2.52
N LEU A 77 -0.99 -13.55 2.87
CA LEU A 77 -1.80 -12.92 3.90
C LEU A 77 -1.24 -13.10 5.32
N PHE A 78 -0.18 -13.90 5.52
CA PHE A 78 0.59 -13.93 6.76
C PHE A 78 1.59 -12.78 6.88
N ASP A 79 1.90 -12.06 5.79
CA ASP A 79 2.62 -10.81 5.87
C ASP A 79 1.69 -9.70 6.38
N ALA A 80 2.12 -9.02 7.45
CA ALA A 80 1.29 -8.01 8.12
C ALA A 80 0.94 -6.82 7.22
N THR A 81 1.84 -6.46 6.28
CA THR A 81 1.61 -5.33 5.37
C THR A 81 0.60 -5.71 4.28
N THR A 82 0.75 -6.88 3.68
CA THR A 82 -0.21 -7.42 2.71
C THR A 82 -1.59 -7.60 3.34
N ASN A 83 -1.66 -8.18 4.53
CA ASN A 83 -2.91 -8.38 5.26
C ASN A 83 -3.60 -7.04 5.60
N ALA A 84 -2.84 -6.03 6.04
CA ALA A 84 -3.38 -4.69 6.32
C ALA A 84 -3.97 -4.00 5.09
N LYS A 85 -3.33 -4.14 3.92
CA LYS A 85 -3.84 -3.58 2.65
C LYS A 85 -5.14 -4.24 2.22
N ALA A 86 -5.23 -5.57 2.31
CA ALA A 86 -6.46 -6.31 2.04
C ALA A 86 -7.59 -5.85 2.99
N ALA A 87 -7.31 -5.72 4.29
CA ALA A 87 -8.26 -5.23 5.27
C ALA A 87 -8.75 -3.81 4.97
N ASN A 88 -7.84 -2.90 4.59
CA ASN A 88 -8.19 -1.53 4.22
C ASN A 88 -9.10 -1.47 3.00
N LYS A 89 -8.80 -2.29 1.98
CA LYS A 89 -9.62 -2.37 0.77
C LYS A 89 -11.02 -2.94 1.06
N ILE A 90 -11.12 -4.01 1.85
CA ILE A 90 -12.40 -4.64 2.20
C ILE A 90 -13.27 -3.71 3.06
N SER A 91 -12.66 -2.96 3.97
CA SER A 91 -13.37 -2.02 4.83
C SER A 91 -13.72 -0.68 4.18
N GLY A 92 -13.33 -0.46 2.92
CA GLY A 92 -13.53 0.81 2.22
C GLY A 92 -12.85 1.98 2.95
N ASP A 93 -11.54 1.85 3.20
CA ASP A 93 -10.74 2.82 3.95
C ASP A 93 -11.12 2.92 5.45
N GLY A 94 -11.66 1.84 6.02
CA GLY A 94 -12.11 1.79 7.41
C GLY A 94 -13.48 2.42 7.66
N LYS A 95 -14.28 2.63 6.60
CA LYS A 95 -15.64 3.18 6.69
C LYS A 95 -16.69 2.12 7.02
N SER A 96 -16.46 0.86 6.67
CA SER A 96 -17.37 -0.25 6.95
C SER A 96 -16.62 -1.45 7.54
N TRP A 97 -17.15 -1.98 8.64
CA TRP A 97 -16.58 -3.13 9.36
C TRP A 97 -17.55 -4.30 9.46
N THR A 98 -18.66 -4.24 8.72
CA THR A 98 -19.69 -5.30 8.69
C THR A 98 -19.18 -6.69 8.30
N PRO A 99 -18.10 -6.86 7.50
CA PRO A 99 -17.56 -8.19 7.21
C PRO A 99 -16.88 -8.89 8.41
N TRP A 100 -16.53 -8.15 9.47
CA TRP A 100 -15.83 -8.72 10.63
C TRP A 100 -16.81 -9.03 11.76
N SER A 101 -16.94 -10.32 12.10
CA SER A 101 -17.84 -10.76 13.18
C SER A 101 -17.42 -10.19 14.53
N THR A 102 -16.11 -10.07 14.79
CA THR A 102 -15.58 -9.44 16.02
C THR A 102 -15.97 -7.97 16.16
N TYR A 103 -16.28 -7.30 15.05
CA TYR A 103 -16.84 -5.96 15.05
C TYR A 103 -18.34 -5.99 15.37
N THR A 104 -19.12 -6.80 14.64
CA THR A 104 -20.59 -6.83 14.76
C THR A 104 -21.07 -7.39 16.09
N ASN A 105 -20.36 -8.37 16.67
CA ASN A 105 -20.66 -8.92 17.99
C ASN A 105 -20.07 -8.08 19.15
N GLY A 106 -19.31 -7.02 18.84
CA GLY A 106 -18.75 -6.10 19.81
C GLY A 106 -17.49 -6.58 20.54
N ALA A 107 -16.91 -7.73 20.20
CA ALA A 107 -15.69 -8.24 20.82
C ALA A 107 -14.51 -7.23 20.73
N TYR A 108 -14.40 -6.52 19.60
CA TYR A 108 -13.37 -5.48 19.39
C TYR A 108 -13.39 -4.37 20.46
N LYS A 109 -14.54 -4.10 21.09
CA LYS A 109 -14.69 -3.01 22.07
C LYS A 109 -13.75 -3.18 23.26
N ARG A 110 -13.44 -4.42 23.65
CA ARG A 110 -12.49 -4.73 24.74
C ARG A 110 -11.07 -4.27 24.42
N HIS A 111 -10.74 -4.13 23.13
CA HIS A 111 -9.43 -3.70 22.65
C HIS A 111 -9.35 -2.20 22.34
N LEU A 112 -10.48 -1.47 22.37
CA LEU A 112 -10.51 -0.03 22.07
C LEU A 112 -9.55 0.82 22.92
N PRO A 113 -9.37 0.58 24.25
CA PRO A 113 -8.41 1.37 25.03
C PRO A 113 -6.98 1.24 24.50
N ALA A 114 -6.52 0.01 24.25
CA ALA A 114 -5.19 -0.25 23.69
C ALA A 114 -5.06 0.27 22.25
N ALA A 115 -6.10 0.08 21.45
CA ALA A 115 -6.14 0.53 20.07
C ALA A 115 -6.08 2.06 19.93
N ARG A 116 -6.80 2.81 20.78
CA ARG A 116 -6.74 4.27 20.82
C ARG A 116 -5.34 4.75 21.17
N LYS A 117 -4.73 4.18 22.22
CA LYS A 117 -3.35 4.50 22.62
C LYS A 117 -2.37 4.26 21.47
N ALA A 118 -2.47 3.12 20.79
CA ALA A 118 -1.61 2.78 19.67
C ALA A 118 -1.82 3.69 18.44
N ALA A 119 -3.08 3.95 18.07
CA ALA A 119 -3.42 4.85 16.97
C ALA A 119 -2.95 6.28 17.25
N GLU A 120 -3.11 6.76 18.49
CA GLU A 120 -2.55 8.02 18.93
C GLU A 120 -1.03 8.03 18.89
N ALA A 121 -0.36 6.97 19.34
CA ALA A 121 1.10 6.87 19.29
C ALA A 121 1.60 6.97 17.85
N VAL A 122 0.98 6.27 16.89
CA VAL A 122 1.35 6.40 15.47
C VAL A 122 1.07 7.80 14.95
N ARG A 123 -0.05 8.43 15.32
CA ARG A 123 -0.35 9.83 14.95
C ARG A 123 0.65 10.80 15.54
N LYS A 124 0.99 10.66 16.82
CA LYS A 124 1.96 11.46 17.58
C LYS A 124 3.37 11.25 17.06
N HIS A 125 3.79 10.04 16.72
CA HIS A 125 5.09 9.82 16.07
C HIS A 125 5.11 10.37 14.64
N SER A 126 3.98 10.35 13.94
CA SER A 126 3.83 11.01 12.63
C SER A 126 3.72 12.55 12.74
N SER A 127 3.31 13.09 13.89
CA SER A 127 3.15 14.53 14.16
C SER A 127 4.21 15.14 15.08
N GLY A 128 5.10 14.32 15.65
CA GLY A 128 5.87 14.57 16.87
C GLY A 128 7.34 14.16 16.75
N HIS A 129 7.91 14.30 15.56
CA HIS A 129 9.30 14.76 15.43
C HIS A 129 9.41 16.29 15.67
N SER A 130 8.52 16.84 16.50
CA SER A 130 8.40 18.25 16.87
C SER A 130 8.43 18.40 18.39
N THR A 131 9.61 18.26 18.99
CA THR A 131 9.85 18.84 20.32
C THR A 131 10.44 20.24 20.14
N GLY A 132 9.67 21.26 20.54
CA GLY A 132 10.11 22.65 20.64
C GLY A 132 9.14 23.66 20.01
N THR A 133 8.23 24.16 20.84
CA THR A 133 7.59 25.49 20.87
C THR A 133 7.45 26.29 19.56
N GLY A 134 6.20 26.62 19.21
CA GLY A 134 5.85 27.87 18.53
C GLY A 134 5.62 27.83 17.01
N MET A 135 4.42 28.25 16.62
CA MET A 135 3.94 28.64 15.29
C MET A 135 4.00 27.59 14.14
N GLY A 136 2.83 27.33 13.56
CA GLY A 136 2.60 26.25 12.62
C GLY A 136 3.52 26.24 11.40
N ARG A 137 4.14 25.08 11.16
CA ARG A 137 4.67 24.68 9.85
C ARG A 137 4.45 23.18 9.68
N ILE A 138 3.71 22.80 8.64
CA ILE A 138 3.57 21.41 8.19
C ILE A 138 4.98 20.90 7.88
N ARG A 139 5.54 20.03 8.73
CA ARG A 139 6.83 19.37 8.46
C ARG A 139 6.57 18.07 7.71
N VAL A 140 7.07 18.01 6.47
CA VAL A 140 7.08 16.79 5.66
C VAL A 140 8.14 15.86 6.22
N ASP A 141 7.73 14.74 6.80
CA ASP A 141 8.62 13.71 7.34
C ASP A 141 9.45 13.06 6.22
N LYS A 142 10.79 13.08 6.36
CA LYS A 142 11.73 12.60 5.34
C LYS A 142 11.53 11.11 5.05
N GLN A 143 11.23 10.29 6.05
CA GLN A 143 11.00 8.85 5.86
C GLN A 143 9.73 8.57 5.07
N THR A 144 8.69 9.39 5.27
CA THR A 144 7.44 9.34 4.53
C THR A 144 7.65 9.73 3.07
N LEU A 145 8.45 10.76 2.83
CA LEU A 145 8.80 11.21 1.48
C LEU A 145 9.70 10.19 0.76
N ASP A 146 10.70 9.63 1.45
CA ASP A 146 11.55 8.55 0.93
C ASP A 146 10.72 7.29 0.61
N GLY A 147 9.71 7.00 1.44
CA GLY A 147 8.73 5.94 1.18
C GLY A 147 7.88 6.21 -0.06
N PHE A 148 7.42 7.44 -0.24
CA PHE A 148 6.70 7.85 -1.45
C PHE A 148 7.58 7.72 -2.69
N VAL A 149 8.80 8.27 -2.66
CA VAL A 149 9.81 8.19 -3.71
C VAL A 149 10.08 6.74 -4.12
N ARG A 150 10.31 5.84 -3.14
CA ARG A 150 10.55 4.41 -3.42
C ARG A 150 9.35 3.71 -4.06
N ARG A 151 8.12 4.06 -3.66
CA ARG A 151 6.91 3.48 -4.27
C ARG A 151 6.72 3.99 -5.69
N THR A 152 6.89 5.28 -5.92
CA THR A 152 6.73 5.91 -7.24
C THR A 152 7.74 5.35 -8.24
N ARG A 153 9.01 5.16 -7.84
CA ARG A 153 10.03 4.52 -8.69
C ARG A 153 9.70 3.07 -9.03
N ARG A 154 9.25 2.28 -8.04
CA ARG A 154 8.80 0.89 -8.30
C ARG A 154 7.64 0.81 -9.29
N VAL A 155 6.71 1.78 -9.24
CA VAL A 155 5.62 1.86 -10.22
C VAL A 155 6.18 2.16 -11.62
N GLY A 156 7.14 3.08 -11.74
CA GLY A 156 7.82 3.36 -13.00
C GLY A 156 8.56 2.14 -13.57
N ASP A 157 9.29 1.42 -12.73
CA ASP A 157 10.03 0.20 -13.10
C ASP A 157 9.08 -0.92 -13.56
N ALA A 158 7.98 -1.12 -12.82
CA ALA A 158 6.96 -2.13 -13.14
C ALA A 158 6.23 -1.81 -14.45
N LEU A 159 5.88 -0.55 -14.68
CA LEU A 159 5.26 -0.09 -15.93
C LEU A 159 6.19 -0.30 -17.12
N THR A 160 7.47 0.05 -16.96
CA THR A 160 8.48 -0.14 -18.01
C THR A 160 8.64 -1.62 -18.34
N SER A 161 8.75 -2.48 -17.32
CA SER A 161 8.91 -3.93 -17.49
C SER A 161 7.68 -4.59 -18.12
N ALA A 162 6.46 -4.22 -17.68
CA ALA A 162 5.21 -4.74 -18.22
C ALA A 162 5.02 -4.34 -19.70
N SER A 163 5.35 -3.09 -20.05
CA SER A 163 5.27 -2.64 -21.46
C SER A 163 6.24 -3.39 -22.37
N GLY A 164 7.45 -3.70 -21.89
CA GLY A 164 8.46 -4.41 -22.68
C GLY A 164 8.09 -5.86 -22.97
N ASN A 165 7.38 -6.52 -22.06
CA ASN A 165 6.97 -7.92 -22.22
C ASN A 165 5.67 -8.04 -23.01
N GLN A 166 4.63 -7.26 -22.68
CA GLN A 166 3.33 -7.34 -23.36
C GLN A 166 3.40 -6.93 -24.84
N VAL A 167 4.25 -5.96 -25.20
CA VAL A 167 4.41 -5.55 -26.61
C VAL A 167 5.12 -6.62 -27.45
N LYS A 168 6.03 -7.39 -26.84
CA LYS A 168 6.67 -8.53 -27.51
C LYS A 168 5.68 -9.66 -27.74
N ASP A 169 4.84 -9.95 -26.75
CA ASP A 169 3.81 -10.99 -26.85
C ASP A 169 2.75 -10.62 -27.90
N VAL A 170 2.30 -9.36 -27.92
CA VAL A 170 1.32 -8.88 -28.92
C VAL A 170 1.89 -8.93 -30.34
N ARG A 171 3.17 -8.59 -30.54
CA ARG A 171 3.83 -8.71 -31.86
C ARG A 171 3.98 -10.16 -32.31
N SER A 172 4.39 -11.06 -31.40
CA SER A 172 4.46 -12.51 -31.70
C SER A 172 3.09 -13.06 -32.07
N ILE A 173 2.05 -12.76 -31.28
CA ILE A 173 0.68 -13.24 -31.56
C ILE A 173 0.16 -12.72 -32.90
N ALA A 174 0.49 -11.47 -33.26
CA ALA A 174 0.06 -10.88 -34.53
C ALA A 174 0.72 -11.55 -35.74
N ASP A 175 2.02 -11.81 -35.67
CA ASP A 175 2.76 -12.52 -36.71
C ASP A 175 2.29 -13.98 -36.84
N ASP A 176 2.05 -14.66 -35.71
CA ASP A 176 1.68 -16.07 -35.66
C ASP A 176 0.21 -16.34 -36.02
N SER A 177 -0.71 -15.43 -35.67
CA SER A 177 -2.17 -15.65 -35.83
C SER A 177 -2.74 -15.20 -37.16
N PHE A 178 -2.09 -14.24 -37.84
CA PHE A 178 -2.67 -13.63 -39.05
C PHE A 178 -1.86 -13.85 -40.32
N GLY A 179 -0.63 -14.37 -40.21
CA GLY A 179 0.18 -14.85 -41.34
C GLY A 179 0.25 -13.87 -42.51
N LYS A 180 0.08 -14.36 -43.75
CA LYS A 180 0.14 -13.54 -44.97
C LYS A 180 -1.04 -12.57 -45.11
N ILE A 181 -2.24 -12.96 -44.68
CA ILE A 181 -3.48 -12.19 -44.82
C ILE A 181 -3.48 -10.93 -43.95
N GLY A 182 -2.90 -11.01 -42.74
CA GLY A 182 -2.70 -9.86 -41.85
C GLY A 182 -1.68 -8.84 -42.39
N LYS A 183 -0.71 -9.29 -43.18
CA LYS A 183 0.30 -8.44 -43.83
C LYS A 183 -0.25 -7.74 -45.08
N GLU A 184 -1.00 -8.46 -45.90
CA GLU A 184 -1.63 -7.90 -47.12
C GLU A 184 -2.75 -6.90 -46.82
N SER A 185 -3.37 -6.99 -45.64
CA SER A 185 -4.40 -6.04 -45.17
C SER A 185 -3.86 -4.83 -44.40
N GLY A 186 -2.56 -4.78 -44.09
CA GLY A 186 -1.93 -3.72 -43.28
C GLY A 186 -2.30 -3.74 -41.79
N PHE A 187 -3.08 -4.74 -41.34
CA PHE A 187 -3.51 -4.86 -39.95
C PHE A 187 -2.35 -5.18 -39.00
N ALA A 188 -1.40 -6.03 -39.43
CA ALA A 188 -0.21 -6.36 -38.65
C ALA A 188 0.66 -5.12 -38.39
N ASP A 189 0.81 -4.25 -39.39
CA ASP A 189 1.56 -2.99 -39.28
C ASP A 189 0.85 -2.01 -38.34
N ALA A 190 -0.48 -1.84 -38.49
CA ALA A 190 -1.28 -0.97 -37.62
C ALA A 190 -1.24 -1.43 -36.15
N LEU A 191 -1.26 -2.74 -35.89
CA LEU A 191 -1.13 -3.30 -34.54
C LEU A 191 0.29 -3.09 -33.98
N GLY A 192 1.31 -3.22 -34.83
CA GLY A 192 2.70 -2.94 -34.51
C GLY A 192 2.94 -1.48 -34.11
N ASP A 193 2.31 -0.55 -34.82
CA ASP A 193 2.34 0.89 -34.57
C ASP A 193 1.56 1.25 -33.29
N PHE A 194 0.39 0.66 -33.10
CA PHE A 194 -0.39 0.80 -31.87
C PHE A 194 0.39 0.31 -30.65
N GLY A 195 1.06 -0.85 -30.75
CA GLY A 195 1.94 -1.37 -29.70
C GLY A 195 3.11 -0.43 -29.40
N ALA A 196 3.72 0.16 -30.42
CA ALA A 196 4.80 1.14 -30.25
C ALA A 196 4.32 2.45 -29.61
N ALA A 197 3.12 2.92 -29.97
CA ALA A 197 2.50 4.09 -29.36
C ALA A 197 2.16 3.85 -27.88
N LEU A 198 1.59 2.69 -27.56
CA LEU A 198 1.29 2.28 -26.18
C LEU A 198 2.58 2.20 -25.34
N GLN A 199 3.64 1.58 -25.89
CA GLN A 199 4.95 1.51 -25.23
C GLN A 199 5.51 2.91 -24.94
N SER A 200 5.41 3.82 -25.92
CA SER A 200 5.87 5.21 -25.78
C SER A 200 5.09 5.96 -24.70
N GLN A 201 3.78 5.74 -24.62
CA GLN A 201 2.92 6.35 -23.61
C GLN A 201 3.21 5.81 -22.21
N VAL A 202 3.40 4.50 -22.05
CA VAL A 202 3.76 3.89 -20.76
C VAL A 202 5.14 4.36 -20.29
N LYS A 203 6.11 4.48 -21.21
CA LYS A 203 7.44 5.04 -20.92
C LYS A 203 7.36 6.51 -20.48
N ALA A 204 6.49 7.31 -21.11
CA ALA A 204 6.27 8.70 -20.72
C ALA A 204 5.64 8.83 -19.32
N VAL A 205 4.73 7.93 -18.96
CA VAL A 205 4.14 7.85 -17.62
C VAL A 205 5.20 7.43 -16.59
N GLY A 206 6.04 6.43 -16.89
CA GLY A 206 7.17 6.06 -16.03
C GLY A 206 8.14 7.23 -15.80
N THR A 207 8.52 7.93 -16.87
CA THR A 207 9.38 9.13 -16.78
C THR A 207 8.74 10.24 -15.94
N SER A 208 7.42 10.40 -16.03
CA SER A 208 6.68 11.39 -15.22
C SER A 208 6.66 11.00 -13.74
N ALA A 209 6.54 9.71 -13.44
CA ALA A 209 6.66 9.17 -12.09
C ALA A 209 8.06 9.39 -11.51
N ASP A 210 9.12 9.17 -12.30
CA ASP A 210 10.51 9.43 -11.86
C ASP A 210 10.75 10.91 -11.58
N ARG A 211 10.28 11.81 -12.47
CA ARG A 211 10.36 13.26 -12.25
C ARG A 211 9.64 13.69 -10.98
N LEU A 212 8.48 13.09 -10.68
CA LEU A 212 7.74 13.34 -9.46
C LEU A 212 8.51 12.85 -8.23
N ALA A 213 9.15 11.68 -8.33
CA ALA A 213 9.99 11.13 -7.27
C ALA A 213 11.23 12.02 -7.00
N ASP A 214 11.86 12.54 -8.05
CA ASP A 214 13.02 13.44 -7.92
C ASP A 214 12.61 14.81 -7.38
N ALA A 215 11.46 15.34 -7.82
CA ALA A 215 10.90 16.58 -7.27
C ALA A 215 10.57 16.43 -5.77
N ALA A 216 9.98 15.29 -5.38
CA ALA A 216 9.73 14.95 -3.99
C ALA A 216 11.05 14.83 -3.20
N ALA A 217 12.04 14.09 -3.68
CA ALA A 217 13.34 13.96 -3.02
C ALA A 217 14.05 15.32 -2.87
N LYS A 218 14.02 16.16 -3.90
CA LYS A 218 14.60 17.51 -3.88
C LYS A 218 13.87 18.43 -2.90
N ALA A 219 12.54 18.35 -2.85
CA ALA A 219 11.75 19.09 -1.89
C ALA A 219 12.10 18.67 -0.45
N GLY A 220 12.16 17.36 -0.18
CA GLY A 220 12.56 16.84 1.14
C GLY A 220 13.94 17.30 1.57
N LYS A 221 14.92 17.24 0.66
CA LYS A 221 16.28 17.72 0.93
C LYS A 221 16.29 19.23 1.22
N ALA A 222 15.64 20.04 0.39
CA ALA A 222 15.58 21.49 0.59
C ALA A 222 14.87 21.89 1.89
N TYR A 223 13.84 21.14 2.30
CA TYR A 223 13.18 21.34 3.60
C TYR A 223 14.12 20.98 4.75
N HIS A 224 14.80 19.84 4.68
CA HIS A 224 15.74 19.39 5.70
C HIS A 224 16.93 20.37 5.86
N ASP A 225 17.54 20.81 4.76
CA ASP A 225 18.67 21.73 4.79
C ASP A 225 18.27 23.09 5.39
N ARG A 226 17.06 23.59 5.07
CA ARG A 226 16.52 24.82 5.67
C ARG A 226 16.25 24.67 7.17
N ASP A 227 15.67 23.54 7.60
CA ASP A 227 15.40 23.26 9.02
C ASP A 227 16.71 23.14 9.82
N SER A 228 17.72 22.48 9.24
CA SER A 228 19.05 22.30 9.83
C SER A 228 19.78 23.64 10.00
N SER A 229 19.67 24.52 9.00
CA SER A 229 20.25 25.87 9.04
C SER A 229 19.54 26.81 10.03
N ALA A 230 18.24 26.60 10.27
CA ALA A 230 17.47 27.34 11.25
C ALA A 230 17.83 26.91 12.68
N ALA A 231 17.96 25.60 12.92
CA ALA A 231 18.41 25.05 14.20
C ALA A 231 19.82 25.54 14.57
N ALA A 232 20.77 25.50 13.63
CA ALA A 232 22.15 25.97 13.85
C ALA A 232 22.31 27.49 14.06
N ARG A 233 21.27 28.28 13.78
CA ARG A 233 21.21 29.72 14.09
C ARG A 233 20.62 29.99 15.47
N LEU A 234 19.69 29.15 15.93
CA LEU A 234 19.11 29.25 17.27
C LEU A 234 20.11 28.83 18.36
N ASP A 235 20.90 27.79 18.12
CA ASP A 235 21.97 27.36 19.04
C ASP A 235 23.11 28.37 19.20
N ARG A 236 23.22 29.35 18.29
CA ARG A 236 24.22 30.44 18.36
C ARG A 236 23.72 31.67 19.11
N LEU A 237 22.44 31.69 19.48
CA LEU A 237 21.77 32.80 20.17
C LEU A 237 21.39 32.44 21.63
N ALA A 238 21.71 31.23 22.07
CA ALA A 238 21.58 30.74 23.44
C ALA A 238 22.97 30.67 24.10
#